data_AF-W7Q0A5-F1
#
_entry.id   AF-W7Q0A5-F1
#
_cell.length_a   1.000
_cell.length_b   1.000
_cell.length_c   1.000
_cell.angle_alpha   90.00
_cell.angle_beta   90.00
_cell.angle_gamma   90.00
#
_symmetry.space_group_name_H-M   'P 1'
#
loop_
_entity.id
_entity.type
_entity.pdbx_description
1 polymer ?
#
loop_
_entity_poly.entity_id
_entity_poly.type
_entity_poly.pdbx_seq_one_letter_code
_entity_poly.pdbx_strand_id
1 'polypeptide(L)'
;MPVARASTWPGGDRRHRGRYRVAAVPGVDPPDPQRAGHESGDLHAPDAGAYIKTAGETKTKPTQHSVKELRSIGIQPDILICRSEVELEESERRKIALFTNVEERAVIPLQDADTIYRIPLMLHEHGLDEIVCDKLRIEAEEADLTEWVHVLDAKLNPLKSINIAMVGKYMELLDAYKSLNEALIHAGIQTRVKVNVDYIDSEDIERHGTERLAGKDAILVPGGFGERGVEGKIATARFARENGIPYLGICLGMQVAVIEYARHVAGWEDANSTEFTHDTQHPVVGLITEWITPEGKIELRDAASDLGGTMRLGGQVCHLKAGTKAREAYGADEIVERHRHRFEVNNQFIDELEQAGLVVSGKSVDNSLVEMIELPDHPWYVACQFHPEFTSTPRDGHPLFTGFINAALEHKNTRARQQAQAQPQG
;
A
#
# COMPACT_ATOMS: atom_id res chain seq x y z
N MET A 1 13.71 -9.88 9.45
CA MET A 1 12.71 -9.44 10.46
C MET A 1 13.08 -10.05 11.81
N PRO A 2 12.96 -9.33 12.94
CA PRO A 2 13.40 -9.85 14.23
C PRO A 2 12.53 -11.04 14.65
N VAL A 3 13.21 -12.01 15.26
CA VAL A 3 12.72 -13.27 15.83
C VAL A 3 11.46 -13.06 16.67
N ALA A 4 10.48 -13.96 16.44
CA ALA A 4 9.22 -14.17 17.14
C ALA A 4 8.97 -13.32 18.41
N ARG A 5 8.00 -12.39 18.33
CA ARG A 5 7.25 -11.94 19.52
C ARG A 5 6.00 -12.81 19.63
N ALA A 6 5.90 -13.56 20.72
CA ALA A 6 4.65 -14.19 21.13
C ALA A 6 3.61 -13.09 21.37
N SER A 7 2.54 -13.05 20.57
CA SER A 7 1.44 -12.10 20.75
C SER A 7 0.54 -12.56 21.90
N THR A 8 0.40 -11.73 22.92
CA THR A 8 -0.66 -11.85 23.93
C THR A 8 -1.76 -10.84 23.59
N TRP A 9 -2.94 -11.33 23.23
CA TRP A 9 -4.12 -10.47 23.04
C TRP A 9 -4.66 -9.98 24.39
N PRO A 10 -4.85 -8.67 24.61
CA PRO A 10 -5.46 -8.16 25.83
C PRO A 10 -6.98 -8.02 25.66
N GLY A 11 -7.76 -8.75 26.45
CA GLY A 11 -9.20 -8.48 26.62
C GLY A 11 -10.09 -9.73 26.68
N GLY A 12 -10.73 -9.94 27.83
CA GLY A 12 -11.86 -10.88 27.99
C GLY A 12 -11.53 -12.17 28.76
N ASP A 13 -12.12 -12.27 29.96
CA ASP A 13 -12.26 -13.41 30.89
C ASP A 13 -11.12 -14.46 30.99
N ARG A 14 -10.51 -14.56 32.18
CA ARG A 14 -9.27 -15.31 32.47
C ARG A 14 -9.50 -16.79 32.80
N ARG A 15 -10.68 -17.35 32.59
CA ARG A 15 -10.97 -18.76 32.90
C ARG A 15 -11.32 -19.51 31.62
N HIS A 16 -10.37 -20.31 31.11
CA HIS A 16 -10.48 -21.26 29.96
C HIS A 16 -10.01 -20.82 28.57
N ARG A 17 -9.00 -19.94 28.43
CA ARG A 17 -8.28 -19.84 27.14
C ARG A 17 -7.11 -20.83 27.11
N GLY A 18 -7.24 -21.89 26.31
CA GLY A 18 -6.10 -22.71 25.89
C GLY A 18 -5.05 -21.81 25.24
N ARG A 19 -3.82 -21.82 25.74
CA ARG A 19 -2.69 -21.15 25.09
C ARG A 19 -1.97 -22.18 24.24
N TYR A 20 -1.98 -22.00 22.93
CA TYR A 20 -1.18 -22.78 22.00
C TYR A 20 -0.11 -21.88 21.39
N ARG A 21 0.98 -22.48 20.93
CA ARG A 21 2.16 -21.77 20.46
C ARG A 21 2.51 -22.27 19.06
N VAL A 22 2.27 -21.43 18.06
CA VAL A 22 2.71 -21.67 16.68
C VAL A 22 4.11 -21.11 16.53
N ALA A 23 5.04 -21.94 16.07
CA ALA A 23 6.37 -21.48 15.68
C ALA A 23 6.52 -21.58 14.17
N ALA A 24 6.61 -20.43 13.50
CA ALA A 24 7.17 -20.37 12.16
C ALA A 24 8.69 -20.49 12.31
N VAL A 25 9.22 -21.61 11.87
CA VAL A 25 10.65 -21.88 11.89
C VAL A 25 11.16 -21.75 10.46
N PRO A 26 12.32 -21.13 10.23
CA PRO A 26 12.94 -21.23 8.92
C PRO A 26 13.11 -22.72 8.62
N GLY A 27 12.52 -23.18 7.53
CA GLY A 27 13.10 -24.33 6.85
C GLY A 27 14.09 -23.79 5.82
N VAL A 28 14.38 -24.59 4.82
CA VAL A 28 15.67 -24.56 4.13
C VAL A 28 15.73 -23.42 3.11
N ASP A 29 16.41 -22.31 3.44
CA ASP A 29 16.73 -21.17 2.54
C ASP A 29 18.16 -21.32 1.99
N PRO A 30 18.48 -21.08 0.70
CA PRO A 30 19.84 -20.87 0.22
C PRO A 30 20.39 -19.47 0.59
N PRO A 31 21.72 -19.28 0.63
CA PRO A 31 22.30 -17.96 0.87
C PRO A 31 22.03 -17.00 -0.29
N ASP A 32 21.63 -15.77 0.05
CA ASP A 32 21.49 -14.63 -0.87
C ASP A 32 22.88 -14.12 -1.30
N PRO A 33 23.24 -14.19 -2.61
CA PRO A 33 24.54 -13.75 -3.09
C PRO A 33 24.76 -12.23 -3.09
N GLN A 34 23.75 -11.40 -2.80
CA GLN A 34 23.87 -9.93 -2.87
C GLN A 34 24.23 -9.24 -1.54
N ARG A 35 24.42 -9.98 -0.43
CA ARG A 35 24.77 -9.40 0.89
C ARG A 35 26.23 -9.52 1.32
N ALA A 36 27.13 -9.96 0.44
CA ALA A 36 28.56 -10.00 0.74
C ALA A 36 29.24 -8.68 0.37
N GLY A 37 29.19 -7.70 1.28
CA GLY A 37 29.91 -6.44 1.14
C GLY A 37 30.13 -5.74 2.48
N HIS A 38 31.40 -5.60 2.85
CA HIS A 38 31.99 -4.87 3.99
C HIS A 38 32.08 -5.56 5.36
N GLU A 39 33.30 -6.02 5.67
CA GLU A 39 33.80 -6.37 6.99
C GLU A 39 33.98 -5.15 7.89
N SER A 40 33.58 -5.25 9.16
CA SER A 40 34.46 -4.98 10.31
C SER A 40 33.80 -5.39 11.63
N GLY A 41 34.42 -6.37 12.30
CA GLY A 41 34.39 -6.59 13.75
C GLY A 41 33.04 -6.87 14.43
N ASP A 42 32.67 -8.15 14.57
CA ASP A 42 32.24 -8.73 15.85
C ASP A 42 31.93 -10.24 15.72
N LEU A 43 32.06 -10.94 16.85
CA LEU A 43 32.10 -12.40 17.02
C LEU A 43 31.16 -13.23 16.11
N HIS A 44 31.79 -14.13 15.34
CA HIS A 44 31.11 -15.16 14.54
C HIS A 44 30.30 -16.15 15.40
N ALA A 45 28.98 -16.18 15.20
CA ALA A 45 28.13 -17.34 15.43
C ALA A 45 27.89 -18.07 14.09
N PRO A 46 27.94 -19.41 14.01
CA PRO A 46 27.96 -20.12 12.73
C PRO A 46 26.58 -20.26 12.10
N ASP A 47 26.52 -19.94 10.80
CA ASP A 47 25.62 -20.40 9.74
C ASP A 47 24.13 -20.56 10.05
N ALA A 48 23.39 -19.50 9.72
CA ALA A 48 21.97 -19.55 9.41
C ALA A 48 21.73 -20.40 8.13
N GLY A 49 20.55 -21.02 8.06
CA GLY A 49 20.19 -22.11 7.14
C GLY A 49 20.60 -21.91 5.68
N ALA A 50 21.09 -23.00 5.07
CA ALA A 50 21.48 -23.09 3.67
C ALA A 50 20.85 -24.32 3.00
N TYR A 51 20.03 -24.11 1.96
CA TYR A 51 19.75 -25.09 0.90
C TYR A 51 21.03 -25.21 0.06
N ILE A 52 21.64 -26.40 0.03
CA ILE A 52 22.82 -26.65 -0.80
C ILE A 52 22.31 -27.23 -2.12
N LYS A 53 22.10 -26.35 -3.12
CA LYS A 53 21.74 -26.73 -4.51
C LYS A 53 22.62 -27.86 -5.06
N THR A 54 23.87 -27.94 -4.61
CA THR A 54 24.86 -28.93 -5.03
C THR A 54 24.65 -30.33 -4.46
N ALA A 55 23.86 -30.50 -3.40
CA ALA A 55 23.68 -31.77 -2.69
C ALA A 55 22.28 -32.39 -2.82
N GLY A 56 21.26 -31.61 -3.21
CA GLY A 56 19.89 -32.09 -3.37
C GLY A 56 19.20 -32.58 -2.09
N GLU A 57 19.74 -32.28 -0.91
CA GLU A 57 19.25 -32.77 0.39
C GLU A 57 18.71 -31.63 1.25
N THR A 58 17.47 -31.78 1.72
CA THR A 58 16.78 -30.85 2.62
C THR A 58 17.27 -31.02 4.06
N LYS A 59 18.01 -30.04 4.60
CA LYS A 59 18.56 -30.11 5.96
C LYS A 59 17.55 -29.71 7.03
N THR A 60 17.16 -30.65 7.90
CA THR A 60 16.21 -30.41 9.01
C THR A 60 16.82 -29.93 10.33
N LYS A 61 18.15 -29.84 10.42
CA LYS A 61 18.87 -29.42 11.65
C LYS A 61 18.50 -28.00 12.15
N PRO A 62 18.38 -26.95 11.30
CA PRO A 62 18.05 -25.61 11.77
C PRO A 62 16.70 -25.54 12.51
N THR A 63 15.70 -26.27 12.00
CA THR A 63 14.39 -26.42 12.65
C THR A 63 14.52 -27.05 14.03
N GLN A 64 15.30 -28.13 14.15
CA GLN A 64 15.52 -28.82 15.43
C GLN A 64 16.21 -27.90 16.47
N HIS A 65 17.22 -27.13 16.04
CA HIS A 65 17.89 -26.16 16.88
C HIS A 65 16.95 -25.03 17.33
N SER A 66 16.11 -24.51 16.43
CA SER A 66 15.14 -23.46 16.76
C SER A 66 14.13 -23.92 17.81
N VAL A 67 13.62 -25.15 17.69
CA VAL A 67 12.71 -25.72 18.70
C VAL A 67 13.42 -25.97 20.03
N LYS A 68 14.69 -26.41 20.00
CA LYS A 68 15.49 -26.55 21.22
C LYS A 68 15.65 -25.22 21.96
N GLU A 69 15.93 -24.13 21.25
CA GLU A 69 16.03 -22.79 21.83
C GLU A 69 14.70 -22.29 22.39
N LEU A 70 13.58 -22.52 21.69
CA LEU A 70 12.24 -22.22 22.25
C LEU A 70 11.99 -23.00 23.54
N ARG A 71 12.35 -24.30 23.56
CA ARG A 71 12.18 -25.14 24.75
C ARG A 71 13.09 -24.73 25.90
N SER A 72 14.30 -24.23 25.63
CA SER A 72 15.25 -23.77 26.66
C SER A 72 14.68 -22.61 27.48
N ILE A 73 13.83 -21.78 26.87
CA ILE A 73 13.10 -20.69 27.54
C ILE A 73 11.68 -21.08 28.02
N GLY A 74 11.35 -22.38 28.02
CA GLY A 74 10.05 -22.89 28.50
C GLY A 74 8.91 -22.87 27.48
N ILE A 75 9.23 -22.70 26.20
CA ILE A 75 8.27 -22.68 25.09
C ILE A 75 8.30 -24.00 24.31
N GLN A 76 7.32 -24.88 24.55
CA GLN A 76 7.03 -26.01 23.66
C GLN A 76 6.08 -25.53 22.55
N PRO A 77 6.47 -25.64 21.26
CA PRO A 77 5.56 -25.39 20.15
C PRO A 77 4.57 -26.54 19.99
N ASP A 78 3.33 -26.20 19.60
CA ASP A 78 2.26 -27.16 19.31
C ASP A 78 2.15 -27.46 17.81
N ILE A 79 2.57 -26.50 16.97
CA ILE A 79 2.54 -26.55 15.51
C ILE A 79 3.84 -25.93 14.99
N LEU A 80 4.45 -26.58 14.00
CA LEU A 80 5.61 -26.09 13.26
C LEU A 80 5.20 -25.80 11.82
N ILE A 81 5.45 -24.56 11.37
CA ILE A 81 5.36 -24.22 9.96
C ILE A 81 6.77 -24.24 9.39
N CYS A 82 7.04 -25.19 8.51
CA CYS A 82 8.34 -25.44 7.91
C CYS A 82 8.40 -24.82 6.52
N ARG A 83 8.96 -23.61 6.41
CA ARG A 83 9.13 -22.90 5.13
C ARG A 83 10.21 -23.53 4.26
N SER A 84 9.99 -23.69 2.95
CA SER A 84 11.03 -24.23 2.07
C SER A 84 10.87 -23.79 0.61
N GLU A 85 11.96 -23.72 -0.15
CA GLU A 85 11.87 -23.50 -1.60
C GLU A 85 11.35 -24.74 -2.35
N VAL A 86 11.60 -25.93 -1.80
CA VAL A 86 11.25 -27.23 -2.37
C VAL A 86 10.23 -27.96 -1.51
N GLU A 87 9.56 -28.95 -2.08
CA GLU A 87 8.65 -29.83 -1.35
C GLU A 87 9.38 -30.55 -0.21
N LEU A 88 8.76 -30.61 0.96
CA LEU A 88 9.29 -31.31 2.11
C LEU A 88 8.81 -32.76 2.09
N GLU A 89 9.73 -33.70 1.89
CA GLU A 89 9.42 -35.13 1.91
C GLU A 89 8.81 -35.58 3.26
N GLU A 90 7.92 -36.57 3.21
CA GLU A 90 7.33 -37.16 4.43
C GLU A 90 8.37 -37.71 5.41
N SER A 91 9.47 -38.24 4.89
CA SER A 91 10.60 -38.78 5.67
C SER A 91 11.22 -37.70 6.57
N GLU A 92 11.49 -36.52 6.01
CA GLU A 92 12.01 -35.36 6.75
C GLU A 92 10.94 -34.78 7.68
N ARG A 93 9.66 -34.76 7.29
CA ARG A 93 8.55 -34.36 8.18
C ARG A 93 8.47 -35.22 9.44
N ARG A 94 8.52 -36.55 9.30
CA ARG A 94 8.55 -37.51 10.43
C ARG A 94 9.75 -37.30 11.34
N LYS A 95 10.92 -37.07 10.74
CA LYS A 95 12.16 -36.79 11.46
C LYS A 95 12.06 -35.49 12.28
N ILE A 96 11.53 -34.42 11.70
CA ILE A 96 11.26 -33.17 12.42
C ILE A 96 10.32 -33.45 13.61
N ALA A 97 9.18 -34.11 13.37
CA ALA A 97 8.21 -34.43 14.41
C ALA A 97 8.86 -35.18 15.59
N LEU A 98 9.65 -36.22 15.29
CA LEU A 98 10.37 -37.02 16.28
C LEU A 98 11.37 -36.19 17.11
N PHE A 99 12.22 -35.38 16.46
CA PHE A 99 13.27 -34.62 17.16
C PHE A 99 12.74 -33.41 17.90
N THR A 100 11.60 -32.86 17.48
CA THR A 100 10.99 -31.66 18.08
C THR A 100 9.89 -31.99 19.10
N ASN A 101 9.47 -33.26 19.18
CA ASN A 101 8.36 -33.72 20.02
C ASN A 101 7.06 -32.97 19.71
N VAL A 102 6.78 -32.77 18.41
CA VAL A 102 5.55 -32.19 17.87
C VAL A 102 4.81 -33.30 17.11
N GLU A 103 3.47 -33.30 17.15
CA GLU A 103 2.66 -34.26 16.39
C GLU A 103 3.00 -34.19 14.90
N GLU A 104 3.11 -35.33 14.21
CA GLU A 104 3.49 -35.35 12.78
C GLU A 104 2.55 -34.52 11.92
N ARG A 105 1.23 -34.62 12.15
CA ARG A 105 0.23 -33.80 11.46
C ARG A 105 0.40 -32.29 11.68
N ALA A 106 1.04 -31.90 12.78
CA ALA A 106 1.28 -30.51 13.15
C ALA A 106 2.66 -29.98 12.69
N VAL A 107 3.39 -30.77 11.88
CA VAL A 107 4.55 -30.30 11.12
C VAL A 107 4.08 -29.95 9.71
N ILE A 108 3.69 -28.70 9.51
CA ILE A 108 3.08 -28.19 8.29
C ILE A 108 4.16 -27.74 7.32
N PRO A 109 4.31 -28.39 6.15
CA PRO A 109 5.19 -27.88 5.11
C PRO A 109 4.56 -26.63 4.48
N LEU A 110 5.39 -25.62 4.22
CA LEU A 110 4.95 -24.40 3.54
C LEU A 110 5.99 -24.05 2.49
N GLN A 111 5.80 -24.58 1.28
CA GLN A 111 6.65 -24.21 0.16
C GLN A 111 6.47 -22.73 -0.18
N ASP A 112 7.52 -22.10 -0.72
CA ASP A 112 7.42 -20.76 -1.28
C ASP A 112 6.31 -20.71 -2.36
N ALA A 113 5.36 -19.81 -2.15
CA ALA A 113 4.23 -19.61 -3.04
C ALA A 113 4.55 -18.60 -4.14
N ASP A 114 3.95 -18.78 -5.32
CA ASP A 114 3.97 -17.83 -6.43
C ASP A 114 3.31 -16.48 -6.09
N THR A 115 2.38 -16.49 -5.13
CA THR A 115 1.74 -15.29 -4.58
C THR A 115 1.34 -15.50 -3.12
N ILE A 116 1.37 -14.42 -2.34
CA ILE A 116 0.96 -14.43 -0.93
C ILE A 116 -0.50 -14.88 -0.74
N TYR A 117 -1.36 -14.70 -1.76
CA TYR A 117 -2.77 -15.07 -1.70
C TYR A 117 -3.01 -16.59 -1.84
N ARG A 118 -1.98 -17.37 -2.22
CA ARG A 118 -2.06 -18.85 -2.25
C ARG A 118 -1.86 -19.46 -0.87
N ILE A 119 -1.12 -18.77 0.02
CA ILE A 119 -0.75 -19.27 1.34
C ILE A 119 -1.96 -19.78 2.15
N PRO A 120 -3.12 -19.08 2.21
CA PRO A 120 -4.30 -19.60 2.91
C PRO A 120 -4.75 -20.99 2.41
N LEU A 121 -4.77 -21.21 1.09
CA LEU A 121 -5.16 -22.51 0.50
C LEU A 121 -4.15 -23.60 0.86
N MET A 122 -2.84 -23.31 0.73
CA MET A 122 -1.79 -24.27 1.07
C MET A 122 -1.82 -24.70 2.54
N LEU A 123 -2.11 -23.75 3.45
CA LEU A 123 -2.21 -24.05 4.87
C LEU A 123 -3.46 -24.89 5.19
N HIS A 124 -4.57 -24.61 4.52
CA HIS A 124 -5.82 -25.38 4.65
C HIS A 124 -5.69 -26.79 4.05
N GLU A 125 -5.00 -26.95 2.90
CA GLU A 125 -4.69 -28.27 2.31
C GLU A 125 -3.90 -29.18 3.26
N HIS A 126 -3.12 -28.60 4.18
CA HIS A 126 -2.41 -29.31 5.23
C HIS A 126 -3.16 -29.38 6.57
N GLY A 127 -4.42 -28.95 6.63
CA GLY A 127 -5.30 -29.04 7.81
C GLY A 127 -4.85 -28.16 8.98
N LEU A 128 -4.12 -27.07 8.74
CA LEU A 128 -3.63 -26.20 9.82
C LEU A 128 -4.77 -25.66 10.69
N ASP A 129 -5.84 -25.19 10.04
CA ASP A 129 -7.04 -24.66 10.66
C ASP A 129 -7.78 -25.70 11.52
N GLU A 130 -7.91 -26.93 11.04
CA GLU A 130 -8.46 -28.05 11.83
C GLU A 130 -7.62 -28.32 13.08
N ILE A 131 -6.28 -28.39 12.94
CA ILE A 131 -5.36 -28.60 14.06
C ILE A 131 -5.48 -27.47 15.09
N VAL A 132 -5.64 -26.23 14.64
CA VAL A 132 -5.84 -25.08 15.52
C VAL A 132 -7.18 -25.20 16.26
N CYS A 133 -8.27 -25.56 15.58
CA CYS A 133 -9.59 -25.75 16.18
C CYS A 133 -9.57 -26.87 17.22
N ASP A 134 -8.99 -28.03 16.91
CA ASP A 134 -8.82 -29.16 17.82
C ASP A 134 -8.08 -28.75 19.10
N LYS A 135 -6.92 -28.10 18.95
CA LYS A 135 -6.06 -27.72 20.08
C LYS A 135 -6.70 -26.64 20.96
N LEU A 136 -7.50 -25.76 20.36
CA LEU A 136 -8.25 -24.73 21.07
C LEU A 136 -9.60 -25.20 21.60
N ARG A 137 -10.07 -26.39 21.19
CA ARG A 137 -11.42 -26.90 21.46
C ARG A 137 -12.50 -25.95 20.92
N ILE A 138 -12.29 -25.46 19.71
CA ILE A 138 -13.26 -24.66 18.97
C ILE A 138 -14.05 -25.61 18.08
N GLU A 139 -15.37 -25.61 18.25
CA GLU A 139 -16.28 -26.23 17.29
C GLU A 139 -16.56 -25.20 16.19
N ALA A 140 -16.12 -25.49 14.98
CA ALA A 140 -16.31 -24.65 13.80
C ALA A 140 -16.78 -25.52 12.63
N GLU A 141 -17.52 -24.91 11.71
CA GLU A 141 -17.85 -25.53 10.43
C GLU A 141 -16.63 -25.55 9.50
N GLU A 142 -16.69 -26.34 8.42
CA GLU A 142 -15.65 -26.37 7.39
C GLU A 142 -15.46 -24.98 6.77
N ALA A 143 -14.21 -24.59 6.53
CA ALA A 143 -13.89 -23.26 6.01
C ALA A 143 -14.35 -23.11 4.56
N ASP A 144 -15.25 -22.14 4.30
CA ASP A 144 -15.56 -21.72 2.94
C ASP A 144 -14.46 -20.80 2.39
N LEU A 145 -13.68 -21.33 1.44
CA LEU A 145 -12.58 -20.61 0.79
C LEU A 145 -12.94 -20.05 -0.59
N THR A 146 -14.23 -20.05 -0.96
CA THR A 146 -14.70 -19.62 -2.29
C THR A 146 -14.19 -18.22 -2.66
N GLU A 147 -14.27 -17.25 -1.73
CA GLU A 147 -13.76 -15.90 -1.95
C GLU A 147 -12.25 -15.88 -2.22
N TRP A 148 -11.47 -16.69 -1.50
CA TRP A 148 -10.02 -16.78 -1.68
C TRP A 148 -9.62 -17.46 -2.99
N VAL A 149 -10.38 -18.48 -3.40
CA VAL A 149 -10.19 -19.12 -4.71
C VAL A 149 -10.42 -18.10 -5.83
N HIS A 150 -11.44 -17.24 -5.72
CA HIS A 150 -11.68 -16.17 -6.69
C HIS A 150 -10.53 -15.14 -6.72
N VAL A 151 -10.01 -14.73 -5.57
CA VAL A 151 -8.85 -13.83 -5.48
C VAL A 151 -7.65 -14.43 -6.21
N LEU A 152 -7.35 -15.70 -5.95
CA LEU A 152 -6.22 -16.39 -6.57
C LEU A 152 -6.40 -16.54 -8.08
N ASP A 153 -7.59 -16.94 -8.54
CA ASP A 153 -7.90 -17.04 -9.98
C ASP A 153 -7.71 -15.70 -10.68
N ALA A 154 -8.31 -14.63 -10.15
CA ALA A 154 -8.22 -13.31 -10.76
C ALA A 154 -6.79 -12.75 -10.76
N LYS A 155 -5.98 -13.08 -9.73
CA LYS A 155 -4.56 -12.69 -9.67
C LYS A 155 -3.72 -13.41 -10.74
N LEU A 156 -3.93 -14.71 -10.91
CA LEU A 156 -3.10 -15.54 -11.79
C LEU A 156 -3.58 -15.53 -13.25
N ASN A 157 -4.87 -15.27 -13.48
CA ASN A 157 -5.51 -15.29 -14.79
C ASN A 157 -6.11 -13.91 -15.16
N PRO A 158 -5.31 -12.84 -15.25
CA PRO A 158 -5.81 -11.53 -15.68
C PRO A 158 -6.18 -11.54 -17.17
N LEU A 159 -7.26 -10.83 -17.53
CA LEU A 159 -7.79 -10.78 -18.89
C LEU A 159 -7.20 -9.64 -19.72
N LYS A 160 -6.72 -8.59 -19.04
CA LYS A 160 -6.17 -7.37 -19.66
C LYS A 160 -4.93 -6.93 -18.90
N SER A 161 -4.23 -5.94 -19.43
CA SER A 161 -3.10 -5.31 -18.75
C SER A 161 -3.09 -3.80 -18.95
N ILE A 162 -2.50 -3.08 -18.01
CA ILE A 162 -2.26 -1.64 -18.10
C ILE A 162 -0.88 -1.29 -17.55
N ASN A 163 -0.36 -0.14 -17.95
CA ASN A 163 0.91 0.41 -17.51
C ASN A 163 0.67 1.72 -16.75
N ILE A 164 0.98 1.72 -15.46
CA ILE A 164 0.81 2.88 -14.57
C ILE A 164 2.19 3.44 -14.24
N ALA A 165 2.32 4.76 -14.23
CA ALA A 165 3.48 5.41 -13.61
C ALA A 165 3.17 5.73 -12.14
N MET A 166 4.03 5.28 -11.24
CA MET A 166 4.04 5.74 -9.84
C MET A 166 5.22 6.69 -9.66
N VAL A 167 4.94 7.97 -9.38
CA VAL A 167 5.96 9.02 -9.31
C VAL A 167 6.16 9.49 -7.87
N GLY A 168 7.33 9.22 -7.29
CA GLY A 168 7.60 9.49 -5.88
C GLY A 168 9.10 9.47 -5.59
N LYS A 169 9.48 9.52 -4.31
CA LYS A 169 10.85 9.85 -3.88
C LYS A 169 11.78 8.65 -3.65
N TYR A 170 11.25 7.51 -3.19
CA TYR A 170 12.05 6.34 -2.79
C TYR A 170 11.79 5.13 -3.70
N MET A 171 12.26 5.19 -4.95
CA MET A 171 11.97 4.13 -5.93
C MET A 171 12.93 2.94 -5.90
N GLU A 172 14.03 3.03 -5.15
CA GLU A 172 14.95 1.91 -4.92
C GLU A 172 14.51 0.98 -3.78
N LEU A 173 13.63 1.46 -2.88
CA LEU A 173 13.07 0.68 -1.77
C LEU A 173 11.55 0.57 -1.90
N LEU A 174 11.10 -0.33 -2.78
CA LEU A 174 9.67 -0.52 -3.09
C LEU A 174 8.82 -0.90 -1.87
N ASP A 175 9.43 -1.45 -0.81
CA ASP A 175 8.77 -1.75 0.46
C ASP A 175 8.18 -0.49 1.13
N ALA A 176 8.73 0.70 0.86
CA ALA A 176 8.18 1.96 1.33
C ALA A 176 6.74 2.20 0.82
N TYR A 177 6.37 1.58 -0.31
CA TYR A 177 5.06 1.68 -0.94
C TYR A 177 4.28 0.36 -0.89
N LYS A 178 4.62 -0.56 0.02
CA LYS A 178 4.01 -1.90 0.07
C LYS A 178 2.48 -1.87 0.03
N SER A 179 1.84 -1.06 0.87
CA SER A 179 0.36 -0.98 0.92
C SER A 179 -0.23 -0.41 -0.37
N LEU A 180 0.42 0.58 -0.99
CA LEU A 180 0.00 1.14 -2.29
C LEU A 180 0.11 0.11 -3.41
N ASN A 181 1.21 -0.63 -3.44
CA ASN A 181 1.42 -1.71 -4.42
C ASN A 181 0.37 -2.81 -4.27
N GLU A 182 0.07 -3.21 -3.02
CA GLU A 182 -1.01 -4.16 -2.76
C GLU A 182 -2.37 -3.61 -3.18
N ALA A 183 -2.70 -2.34 -2.88
CA ALA A 183 -3.98 -1.73 -3.28
C ALA A 183 -4.16 -1.69 -4.81
N LEU A 184 -3.09 -1.41 -5.58
CA LEU A 184 -3.08 -1.50 -7.03
C LEU A 184 -3.30 -2.95 -7.51
N ILE A 185 -2.65 -3.93 -6.86
CA ILE A 185 -2.85 -5.34 -7.15
C ILE A 185 -4.30 -5.76 -6.85
N HIS A 186 -4.86 -5.34 -5.71
CA HIS A 186 -6.23 -5.65 -5.32
C HIS A 186 -7.23 -5.09 -6.33
N ALA A 187 -7.06 -3.83 -6.77
CA ALA A 187 -7.89 -3.28 -7.83
C ALA A 187 -7.71 -4.02 -9.16
N GLY A 188 -6.50 -4.48 -9.48
CA GLY A 188 -6.25 -5.39 -10.59
C GLY A 188 -6.99 -6.73 -10.47
N ILE A 189 -7.06 -7.31 -9.28
CA ILE A 189 -7.83 -8.53 -8.98
C ILE A 189 -9.33 -8.28 -9.22
N GLN A 190 -9.87 -7.20 -8.65
CA GLN A 190 -11.30 -6.85 -8.82
C GLN A 190 -11.69 -6.59 -10.27
N THR A 191 -10.77 -6.06 -11.08
CA THR A 191 -11.03 -5.71 -12.50
C THR A 191 -10.55 -6.78 -13.48
N ARG A 192 -9.93 -7.88 -13.00
CA ARG A 192 -9.18 -8.86 -13.81
C ARG A 192 -8.15 -8.23 -14.75
N VAL A 193 -7.42 -7.23 -14.25
CA VAL A 193 -6.37 -6.50 -14.97
C VAL A 193 -5.02 -6.72 -14.32
N LYS A 194 -4.02 -7.08 -15.13
CA LYS A 194 -2.62 -7.03 -14.72
C LYS A 194 -2.12 -5.59 -14.70
N VAL A 195 -1.83 -5.09 -13.51
CA VAL A 195 -1.26 -3.76 -13.31
C VAL A 195 0.27 -3.83 -13.37
N ASN A 196 0.86 -3.25 -14.41
CA ASN A 196 2.32 -3.08 -14.50
C ASN A 196 2.68 -1.67 -14.01
N VAL A 197 3.44 -1.58 -12.92
CA VAL A 197 3.86 -0.29 -12.35
C VAL A 197 5.27 0.03 -12.80
N ASP A 198 5.45 1.18 -13.44
CA ASP A 198 6.75 1.82 -13.67
C ASP A 198 7.00 2.80 -12.52
N TYR A 199 8.02 2.51 -11.74
CA TYR A 199 8.43 3.33 -10.60
C TYR A 199 9.40 4.40 -11.08
N ILE A 200 9.02 5.66 -10.91
CA ILE A 200 9.75 6.81 -11.44
C ILE A 200 10.11 7.74 -10.28
N ASP A 201 11.40 8.07 -10.17
CA ASP A 201 11.84 9.06 -9.19
C ASP A 201 11.35 10.44 -9.62
N SER A 202 10.69 11.16 -8.71
CA SER A 202 10.28 12.54 -8.93
C SER A 202 11.45 13.47 -9.25
N GLU A 203 12.66 13.23 -8.72
CA GLU A 203 13.84 14.04 -9.04
C GLU A 203 14.31 13.82 -10.50
N ASP A 204 14.02 12.65 -11.09
CA ASP A 204 14.30 12.41 -12.51
C ASP A 204 13.39 13.28 -13.39
N ILE A 205 12.12 13.45 -13.01
CA ILE A 205 11.18 14.33 -13.71
C ILE A 205 11.63 15.79 -13.64
N GLU A 206 12.17 16.23 -12.50
CA GLU A 206 12.73 17.59 -12.36
C GLU A 206 13.92 17.83 -13.29
N ARG A 207 14.81 16.84 -13.41
CA ARG A 207 16.06 16.98 -14.18
C ARG A 207 15.87 16.76 -15.68
N HIS A 208 14.99 15.84 -16.06
CA HIS A 208 14.88 15.31 -17.41
C HIS A 208 13.52 15.57 -18.07
N GLY A 209 12.56 16.13 -17.34
CA GLY A 209 11.22 16.42 -17.83
C GLY A 209 10.28 15.22 -17.80
N THR A 210 9.10 15.40 -18.41
CA THR A 210 7.95 14.48 -18.28
C THR A 210 7.88 13.41 -19.38
N GLU A 211 8.90 13.29 -20.23
CA GLU A 211 8.90 12.36 -21.38
C GLU A 211 8.64 10.91 -20.97
N ARG A 212 9.15 10.49 -19.80
CA ARG A 212 8.97 9.12 -19.28
C ARG A 212 7.51 8.80 -18.92
N LEU A 213 6.66 9.81 -18.76
CA LEU A 213 5.22 9.66 -18.51
C LEU A 213 4.43 9.42 -19.80
N ALA A 214 5.04 9.65 -20.97
CA ALA A 214 4.37 9.44 -22.25
C ALA A 214 3.97 7.97 -22.44
N GLY A 215 2.76 7.75 -22.96
CA GLY A 215 2.24 6.41 -23.24
C GLY A 215 1.78 5.61 -22.02
N LYS A 216 1.87 6.15 -20.80
CA LYS A 216 1.28 5.53 -19.61
C LYS A 216 -0.25 5.56 -19.69
N ASP A 217 -0.88 4.56 -19.10
CA ASP A 217 -2.35 4.44 -19.08
C ASP A 217 -2.95 5.25 -17.95
N ALA A 218 -2.22 5.43 -16.85
CA ALA A 218 -2.56 6.28 -15.72
C ALA A 218 -1.33 6.66 -14.89
N ILE A 219 -1.47 7.66 -14.03
CA ILE A 219 -0.42 8.21 -13.18
C ILE A 219 -0.90 8.26 -11.73
N LEU A 220 -0.08 7.74 -10.81
CA LEU A 220 -0.29 7.81 -9.37
C LEU A 220 0.85 8.62 -8.73
N VAL A 221 0.50 9.63 -7.94
CA VAL A 221 1.45 10.37 -7.10
C VAL A 221 1.13 10.05 -5.63
N PRO A 222 2.00 9.30 -4.94
CA PRO A 222 1.75 8.88 -3.57
C PRO A 222 2.13 9.99 -2.58
N GLY A 223 1.85 9.71 -1.31
CA GLY A 223 2.37 10.51 -0.20
C GLY A 223 3.90 10.58 -0.21
N GLY A 224 4.44 11.62 0.40
CA GLY A 224 5.88 11.78 0.58
C GLY A 224 6.16 12.79 1.70
N PHE A 225 7.39 12.81 2.18
CA PHE A 225 7.82 13.73 3.22
C PHE A 225 9.00 14.59 2.75
N GLY A 226 8.91 15.88 3.08
CA GLY A 226 9.93 16.89 2.80
C GLY A 226 9.93 17.41 1.36
N GLU A 227 10.75 18.44 1.14
CA GLU A 227 10.78 19.28 -0.06
C GLU A 227 11.33 18.63 -1.34
N ARG A 228 12.16 17.58 -1.21
CA ARG A 228 12.83 16.96 -2.36
C ARG A 228 11.84 16.29 -3.32
N GLY A 229 11.96 16.60 -4.62
CA GLY A 229 11.15 15.99 -5.67
C GLY A 229 9.74 16.58 -5.80
N VAL A 230 9.43 17.67 -5.11
CA VAL A 230 8.08 18.27 -5.15
C VAL A 230 7.76 18.88 -6.51
N GLU A 231 8.70 19.60 -7.12
CA GLU A 231 8.49 20.23 -8.43
C GLU A 231 8.30 19.18 -9.53
N GLY A 232 8.96 18.02 -9.40
CA GLY A 232 8.75 16.87 -10.30
C GLY A 232 7.36 16.28 -10.19
N LYS A 233 6.79 16.26 -8.98
CA LYS A 233 5.40 15.82 -8.75
C LYS A 233 4.39 16.85 -9.27
N ILE A 234 4.66 18.15 -9.11
CA ILE A 234 3.84 19.21 -9.70
C ILE A 234 3.84 19.10 -11.23
N ALA A 235 5.01 18.95 -11.85
CA ALA A 235 5.14 18.74 -13.29
C ALA A 235 4.42 17.46 -13.76
N THR A 236 4.44 16.40 -12.95
CA THR A 236 3.71 15.16 -13.21
C THR A 236 2.20 15.36 -13.15
N ALA A 237 1.70 16.06 -12.13
CA ALA A 237 0.28 16.40 -11.97
C ALA A 237 -0.23 17.23 -13.16
N ARG A 238 0.59 18.20 -13.60
CA ARG A 238 0.32 19.03 -14.79
C ARG A 238 0.26 18.19 -16.05
N PHE A 239 1.26 17.33 -16.26
CA PHE A 239 1.32 16.47 -17.42
C PHE A 239 0.08 15.57 -17.51
N ALA A 240 -0.35 14.99 -16.38
CA ALA A 240 -1.57 14.20 -16.33
C ALA A 240 -2.80 15.02 -16.77
N ARG A 241 -2.98 16.21 -16.16
CA ARG A 241 -4.10 17.12 -16.44
C ARG A 241 -4.15 17.56 -17.90
N GLU A 242 -3.04 18.03 -18.44
CA GLU A 242 -2.98 18.59 -19.81
C GLU A 242 -3.12 17.52 -20.90
N ASN A 243 -2.76 16.27 -20.60
CA ASN A 243 -2.83 15.16 -21.56
C ASN A 243 -4.04 14.23 -21.36
N GLY A 244 -4.95 14.54 -20.42
CA GLY A 244 -6.13 13.72 -20.17
C GLY A 244 -5.82 12.34 -19.57
N ILE A 245 -4.65 12.16 -18.94
CA ILE A 245 -4.21 10.86 -18.41
C ILE A 245 -4.78 10.69 -17.01
N PRO A 246 -5.50 9.58 -16.72
CA PRO A 246 -6.06 9.32 -15.41
C PRO A 246 -5.05 9.54 -14.27
N TYR A 247 -5.44 10.33 -13.28
CA TYR A 247 -4.56 10.76 -12.19
C TYR A 247 -5.16 10.42 -10.82
N LEU A 248 -4.37 9.75 -9.97
CA LEU A 248 -4.66 9.54 -8.56
C LEU A 248 -3.58 10.19 -7.67
N GLY A 249 -3.95 11.25 -6.96
CA GLY A 249 -3.09 11.89 -5.95
C GLY A 249 -3.45 11.45 -4.53
N ILE A 250 -2.48 11.01 -3.74
CA ILE A 250 -2.70 10.54 -2.36
C ILE A 250 -1.87 11.37 -1.38
N CYS A 251 -2.51 11.95 -0.36
CA CYS A 251 -1.90 12.79 0.66
C CYS A 251 -1.12 13.95 0.01
N LEU A 252 0.22 13.92 0.03
CA LEU A 252 1.04 14.86 -0.73
C LEU A 252 0.66 14.93 -2.22
N GLY A 253 0.22 13.83 -2.83
CA GLY A 253 -0.30 13.83 -4.19
C GLY A 253 -1.50 14.76 -4.40
N MET A 254 -2.39 14.89 -3.41
CA MET A 254 -3.47 15.88 -3.46
C MET A 254 -2.95 17.30 -3.31
N GLN A 255 -2.04 17.52 -2.36
CA GLN A 255 -1.45 18.84 -2.13
C GLN A 255 -0.73 19.38 -3.37
N VAL A 256 0.07 18.55 -4.05
CA VAL A 256 0.76 18.96 -5.28
C VAL A 256 -0.21 19.22 -6.43
N ALA A 257 -1.34 18.50 -6.50
CA ALA A 257 -2.38 18.76 -7.49
C ALA A 257 -3.07 20.12 -7.26
N VAL A 258 -3.33 20.48 -6.00
CA VAL A 258 -3.85 21.82 -5.64
C VAL A 258 -2.84 22.91 -6.01
N ILE A 259 -1.55 22.72 -5.68
CA ILE A 259 -0.47 23.66 -6.03
C ILE A 259 -0.35 23.81 -7.55
N GLU A 260 -0.34 22.70 -8.30
CA GLU A 260 -0.28 22.70 -9.76
C GLU A 260 -1.44 23.50 -10.38
N TYR A 261 -2.65 23.24 -9.91
CA TYR A 261 -3.86 23.90 -10.42
C TYR A 261 -3.86 25.39 -10.12
N ALA A 262 -3.45 25.77 -8.90
CA ALA A 262 -3.27 27.16 -8.51
C ALA A 262 -2.27 27.89 -9.42
N ARG A 263 -1.11 27.29 -9.69
CA ARG A 263 -0.07 27.89 -10.53
C ARG A 263 -0.48 28.02 -11.99
N HIS A 264 -1.07 26.97 -12.56
CA HIS A 264 -1.20 26.86 -14.02
C HIS A 264 -2.61 27.10 -14.55
N VAL A 265 -3.63 27.07 -13.69
CA VAL A 265 -5.02 27.35 -14.08
C VAL A 265 -5.52 28.64 -13.43
N ALA A 266 -5.29 28.83 -12.13
CA ALA A 266 -5.67 30.08 -11.45
C ALA A 266 -4.65 31.23 -11.68
N GLY A 267 -3.44 30.92 -12.15
CA GLY A 267 -2.42 31.91 -12.52
C GLY A 267 -1.58 32.44 -11.35
N TRP A 268 -1.59 31.76 -10.20
CA TRP A 268 -0.78 32.12 -9.04
C TRP A 268 0.58 31.43 -9.09
N GLU A 269 1.51 32.00 -9.87
CA GLU A 269 2.80 31.37 -10.18
C GLU A 269 3.62 30.95 -8.96
N ASP A 270 3.51 31.67 -7.84
CA ASP A 270 4.22 31.40 -6.59
C ASP A 270 3.45 30.50 -5.61
N ALA A 271 2.26 29.99 -5.99
CA ALA A 271 1.45 29.16 -5.10
C ALA A 271 2.22 27.93 -4.61
N ASN A 272 2.15 27.66 -3.31
CA ASN A 272 2.91 26.56 -2.72
C ASN A 272 2.34 26.10 -1.37
N SER A 273 2.99 25.10 -0.77
CA SER A 273 2.80 24.70 0.63
C SER A 273 3.77 25.43 1.55
N THR A 274 3.32 25.85 2.73
CA THR A 274 4.22 26.33 3.80
C THR A 274 5.17 25.24 4.30
N GLU A 275 4.93 23.96 3.96
CA GLU A 275 5.89 22.87 4.18
C GLU A 275 7.20 23.08 3.40
N PHE A 276 7.12 23.67 2.20
CA PHE A 276 8.25 23.75 1.26
C PHE A 276 8.83 25.16 1.15
N THR A 277 7.99 26.19 1.23
CA THR A 277 8.44 27.58 1.19
C THR A 277 7.54 28.47 2.03
N HIS A 278 8.17 29.34 2.84
CA HIS A 278 7.46 30.33 3.66
C HIS A 278 7.30 31.68 2.93
N ASP A 279 7.93 31.85 1.76
CA ASP A 279 7.99 33.11 1.04
C ASP A 279 6.83 33.29 0.03
N THR A 280 5.98 32.26 -0.14
CA THR A 280 4.82 32.29 -1.03
C THR A 280 3.75 33.28 -0.54
N GLN A 281 3.22 34.09 -1.45
CA GLN A 281 2.04 34.94 -1.20
C GLN A 281 0.73 34.16 -1.34
N HIS A 282 0.78 32.97 -1.95
CA HIS A 282 -0.37 32.08 -2.13
C HIS A 282 -0.11 30.70 -1.47
N PRO A 283 -0.06 30.61 -0.13
CA PRO A 283 0.08 29.34 0.59
C PRO A 283 -1.24 28.57 0.55
N VAL A 284 -1.48 27.90 -0.58
CA VAL A 284 -2.68 27.08 -0.83
C VAL A 284 -2.70 25.82 0.02
N VAL A 285 -1.57 25.43 0.62
CA VAL A 285 -1.45 24.36 1.61
C VAL A 285 -0.67 24.88 2.81
N GLY A 286 -1.14 24.60 4.03
CA GLY A 286 -0.51 25.07 5.27
C GLY A 286 -0.86 24.23 6.49
N LEU A 287 -0.18 24.43 7.61
CA LEU A 287 -0.50 23.72 8.86
C LEU A 287 -1.89 24.13 9.39
N ILE A 288 -2.59 23.19 10.04
CA ILE A 288 -3.85 23.48 10.78
C ILE A 288 -3.68 24.55 11.87
N THR A 289 -2.47 24.94 12.24
CA THR A 289 -2.19 26.02 13.20
C THR A 289 -1.65 27.29 12.59
N GLU A 290 -1.45 27.31 11.28
CA GLU A 290 -1.10 28.47 10.48
C GLU A 290 -2.35 28.90 9.72
N TRP A 291 -3.02 29.94 10.21
CA TRP A 291 -4.13 30.55 9.47
C TRP A 291 -3.71 31.95 9.10
N ILE A 292 -3.86 32.27 7.83
CA ILE A 292 -3.73 33.65 7.39
C ILE A 292 -5.05 34.33 7.77
N THR A 293 -5.00 35.49 8.44
CA THR A 293 -6.22 36.27 8.67
C THR A 293 -6.62 36.98 7.38
N PRO A 294 -7.87 37.48 7.24
CA PRO A 294 -8.27 38.29 6.08
C PRO A 294 -7.34 39.49 5.79
N GLU A 295 -6.55 39.92 6.78
CA GLU A 295 -5.56 40.98 6.69
C GLU A 295 -4.16 40.50 6.23
N GLY A 296 -4.03 39.23 5.82
CA GLY A 296 -2.77 38.67 5.29
C GLY A 296 -1.74 38.27 6.35
N LYS A 297 -2.12 38.26 7.64
CA LYS A 297 -1.19 37.90 8.71
C LYS A 297 -1.28 36.40 9.00
N ILE A 298 -0.16 35.70 8.87
CA ILE A 298 -0.02 34.31 9.34
C ILE A 298 -0.07 34.32 10.88
N GLU A 299 -1.12 33.76 11.47
CA GLU A 299 -1.17 33.46 12.89
C GLU A 299 -0.59 32.07 13.14
N LEU A 300 0.52 32.04 13.88
CA LEU A 300 1.17 30.83 14.37
C LEU A 300 0.69 30.57 15.80
N ARG A 301 0.02 29.45 16.03
CA ARG A 301 -0.26 28.97 17.39
C ARG A 301 1.00 28.31 18.00
N ASP A 302 1.49 28.83 19.13
CA ASP A 302 2.73 28.40 19.80
C ASP A 302 2.50 27.37 20.94
N ALA A 303 3.57 26.93 21.60
CA ALA A 303 3.54 25.88 22.63
C ALA A 303 2.77 26.22 23.94
N ALA A 304 2.30 27.47 24.11
CA ALA A 304 1.39 27.84 25.20
C ALA A 304 -0.10 27.72 24.81
N SER A 305 -0.38 27.60 23.52
CA SER A 305 -1.65 27.13 22.97
C SER A 305 -1.59 25.61 22.79
N ASP A 306 -2.72 24.89 22.91
CA ASP A 306 -2.74 23.43 22.80
C ASP A 306 -1.99 22.97 21.54
N LEU A 307 -0.83 22.33 21.77
CA LEU A 307 0.17 21.78 20.85
C LEU A 307 -0.09 22.00 19.34
N GLY A 308 0.73 22.87 18.74
CA GLY A 308 0.84 23.16 17.30
C GLY A 308 0.56 21.96 16.37
N GLY A 309 -0.39 22.17 15.46
CA GLY A 309 -0.86 21.27 14.40
C GLY A 309 -0.97 19.80 14.81
N THR A 310 -2.03 19.42 15.50
CA THR A 310 -2.23 18.01 15.87
C THR A 310 -2.22 17.13 14.61
N MET A 311 -1.29 16.17 14.58
CA MET A 311 -1.21 15.19 13.50
C MET A 311 -2.56 14.49 13.35
N ARG A 312 -3.16 14.59 12.15
CA ARG A 312 -4.37 13.83 11.83
C ARG A 312 -3.98 12.38 11.60
N LEU A 313 -4.47 11.51 12.47
CA LEU A 313 -4.18 10.08 12.47
C LEU A 313 -5.47 9.27 12.54
N GLY A 314 -5.47 8.13 11.85
CA GLY A 314 -6.55 7.15 11.96
C GLY A 314 -7.78 7.48 11.11
N GLY A 315 -8.83 6.69 11.31
CA GLY A 315 -10.08 6.78 10.54
C GLY A 315 -10.87 8.04 10.88
N GLN A 316 -11.20 8.82 9.86
CA GLN A 316 -12.03 10.03 9.99
C GLN A 316 -13.10 10.04 8.90
N VAL A 317 -14.24 10.63 9.22
CA VAL A 317 -15.40 10.70 8.32
C VAL A 317 -15.20 11.81 7.29
N CYS A 318 -15.47 11.50 6.03
CA CYS A 318 -15.45 12.41 4.90
C CYS A 318 -16.81 12.36 4.17
N HIS A 319 -17.44 13.52 3.97
CA HIS A 319 -18.68 13.65 3.21
C HIS A 319 -18.36 13.93 1.75
N LEU A 320 -18.93 13.11 0.85
CA LEU A 320 -18.70 13.19 -0.58
C LEU A 320 -19.79 14.01 -1.28
N LYS A 321 -19.38 14.98 -2.10
CA LYS A 321 -20.28 15.83 -2.88
C LYS A 321 -20.99 15.02 -3.98
N ALA A 322 -22.30 15.20 -4.13
CA ALA A 322 -23.08 14.51 -5.16
C ALA A 322 -22.61 14.88 -6.58
N GLY A 323 -22.72 13.93 -7.52
CA GLY A 323 -22.33 14.14 -8.92
C GLY A 323 -20.81 14.14 -9.18
N THR A 324 -20.00 13.77 -8.18
CA THR A 324 -18.55 13.68 -8.30
C THR A 324 -18.08 12.27 -8.66
N LYS A 325 -16.90 12.17 -9.29
CA LYS A 325 -16.25 10.89 -9.60
C LYS A 325 -15.91 10.13 -8.32
N ALA A 326 -15.53 10.85 -7.25
CA ALA A 326 -15.33 10.27 -5.93
C ALA A 326 -16.62 9.61 -5.40
N ARG A 327 -17.76 10.32 -5.43
CA ARG A 327 -19.06 9.80 -4.99
C ARG A 327 -19.50 8.58 -5.80
N GLU A 328 -19.28 8.61 -7.11
CA GLU A 328 -19.56 7.47 -7.99
C GLU A 328 -18.68 6.26 -7.65
N ALA A 329 -17.38 6.46 -7.46
CA ALA A 329 -16.45 5.38 -7.15
C ALA A 329 -16.79 4.69 -5.83
N TYR A 330 -17.08 5.46 -4.77
CA TYR A 330 -17.43 4.90 -3.46
C TYR A 330 -18.87 4.38 -3.37
N GLY A 331 -19.80 4.96 -4.14
CA GLY A 331 -21.22 4.62 -4.05
C GLY A 331 -21.90 5.05 -2.73
N ALA A 332 -21.33 6.00 -1.97
CA ALA A 332 -21.81 6.37 -0.64
C ALA A 332 -21.72 7.88 -0.31
N ASP A 333 -22.70 8.38 0.46
CA ASP A 333 -22.56 9.38 1.56
C ASP A 333 -21.23 10.03 1.82
N GLU A 334 -20.51 9.17 2.46
CA GLU A 334 -19.91 9.38 3.74
C GLU A 334 -19.06 8.14 3.85
N ILE A 335 -17.77 8.38 3.96
CA ILE A 335 -16.76 7.35 3.98
C ILE A 335 -15.90 7.57 5.21
N VAL A 336 -15.23 6.52 5.67
CA VAL A 336 -14.27 6.63 6.78
C VAL A 336 -12.90 6.23 6.26
N GLU A 337 -11.96 7.16 6.30
CA GLU A 337 -10.63 6.97 5.71
C GLU A 337 -9.50 7.35 6.65
N ARG A 338 -8.32 6.75 6.41
CA ARG A 338 -7.19 6.86 7.34
C ARG A 338 -6.28 8.01 6.98
N HIS A 339 -6.07 8.92 7.92
CA HIS A 339 -5.16 10.06 7.75
C HIS A 339 -3.79 9.80 8.40
N ARG A 340 -2.77 10.46 7.85
CA ARG A 340 -1.43 10.59 8.44
C ARG A 340 -0.71 11.83 7.89
N HIS A 341 -1.22 13.00 8.23
CA HIS A 341 -0.67 14.27 7.73
C HIS A 341 -0.95 15.42 8.71
N ARG A 342 -0.34 16.59 8.44
CA ARG A 342 -0.46 17.81 9.27
C ARG A 342 -0.83 19.06 8.47
N PHE A 343 -0.56 19.03 7.18
CA PHE A 343 -0.77 20.14 6.27
C PHE A 343 -2.12 19.94 5.56
N GLU A 344 -2.90 21.00 5.49
CA GLU A 344 -4.24 21.03 4.92
C GLU A 344 -4.31 22.04 3.78
N VAL A 345 -5.30 21.89 2.92
CA VAL A 345 -5.62 22.93 1.93
C VAL A 345 -6.14 24.15 2.67
N ASN A 346 -5.60 25.32 2.34
CA ASN A 346 -6.02 26.57 2.95
C ASN A 346 -7.35 27.02 2.35
N ASN A 347 -8.38 27.06 3.21
CA ASN A 347 -9.75 27.37 2.81
C ASN A 347 -9.94 28.74 2.14
N GLN A 348 -9.04 29.70 2.40
CA GLN A 348 -9.14 31.05 1.83
C GLN A 348 -9.06 31.06 0.31
N PHE A 349 -8.35 30.08 -0.26
CA PHE A 349 -8.13 29.99 -1.70
C PHE A 349 -9.14 29.08 -2.41
N ILE A 350 -9.99 28.35 -1.66
CA ILE A 350 -10.89 27.34 -2.24
C ILE A 350 -11.89 27.98 -3.19
N ASP A 351 -12.55 29.07 -2.77
CA ASP A 351 -13.60 29.69 -3.58
C ASP A 351 -13.08 30.16 -4.94
N GLU A 352 -11.86 30.68 -4.99
CA GLU A 352 -11.18 31.12 -6.20
C GLU A 352 -10.71 29.93 -7.06
N LEU A 353 -10.22 28.86 -6.43
CA LEU A 353 -9.88 27.61 -7.13
C LEU A 353 -11.13 26.92 -7.71
N GLU A 354 -12.25 26.94 -7.00
CA GLU A 354 -13.53 26.39 -7.49
C GLU A 354 -14.08 27.22 -8.65
N GLN A 355 -13.93 28.55 -8.62
CA GLN A 355 -14.26 29.42 -9.76
C GLN A 355 -13.38 29.15 -10.99
N ALA A 356 -12.12 28.78 -10.78
CA ALA A 356 -11.21 28.37 -11.85
C ALA A 356 -11.55 26.99 -12.45
N GLY A 357 -12.36 26.19 -11.76
CA GLY A 357 -12.91 24.91 -12.25
C GLY A 357 -12.52 23.67 -11.43
N LEU A 358 -11.75 23.82 -10.34
CA LEU A 358 -11.48 22.72 -9.42
C LEU A 358 -12.75 22.38 -8.64
N VAL A 359 -12.98 21.11 -8.30
CA VAL A 359 -14.11 20.71 -7.46
C VAL A 359 -13.59 20.12 -6.18
N VAL A 360 -14.00 20.67 -5.03
CA VAL A 360 -13.85 19.98 -3.75
C VAL A 360 -14.91 18.88 -3.66
N SER A 361 -14.49 17.64 -3.88
CA SER A 361 -15.38 16.47 -3.93
C SER A 361 -15.60 15.81 -2.58
N GLY A 362 -14.76 16.11 -1.59
CA GLY A 362 -14.88 15.57 -0.24
C GLY A 362 -14.48 16.59 0.82
N LYS A 363 -15.26 16.69 1.90
CA LYS A 363 -14.96 17.53 3.06
C LYS A 363 -15.09 16.76 4.38
N SER A 364 -14.44 17.25 5.43
CA SER A 364 -14.61 16.76 6.80
C SER A 364 -16.04 16.96 7.29
N VAL A 365 -16.39 16.32 8.42
CA VAL A 365 -17.73 16.36 9.04
C VAL A 365 -18.24 17.78 9.30
N ASP A 366 -17.34 18.66 9.72
CA ASP A 366 -17.63 20.08 10.00
C ASP A 366 -17.51 20.97 8.76
N ASN A 367 -17.28 20.38 7.58
CA ASN A 367 -17.02 21.04 6.30
C ASN A 367 -15.81 22.00 6.31
N SER A 368 -14.92 21.86 7.29
CA SER A 368 -13.78 22.77 7.48
C SER A 368 -12.51 22.33 6.77
N LEU A 369 -12.36 21.05 6.42
CA LEU A 369 -11.15 20.53 5.77
C LEU A 369 -11.50 19.94 4.41
N VAL A 370 -10.62 20.15 3.43
CA VAL A 370 -10.69 19.52 2.11
C VAL A 370 -10.09 18.13 2.23
N GLU A 371 -10.89 17.12 1.94
CA GLU A 371 -10.44 15.71 1.98
C GLU A 371 -10.21 15.14 0.59
N MET A 372 -10.92 15.66 -0.41
CA MET A 372 -10.78 15.25 -1.80
C MET A 372 -11.01 16.41 -2.76
N ILE A 373 -10.27 16.38 -3.86
CA ILE A 373 -10.49 17.24 -5.03
C ILE A 373 -10.62 16.40 -6.29
N GLU A 374 -11.30 16.95 -7.29
CA GLU A 374 -11.32 16.39 -8.63
C GLU A 374 -11.47 17.47 -9.69
N LEU A 375 -11.18 17.11 -10.94
CA LEU A 375 -11.41 17.96 -12.10
C LEU A 375 -12.58 17.39 -12.92
N PRO A 376 -13.72 18.11 -13.02
CA PRO A 376 -14.92 17.59 -13.67
C PRO A 376 -14.69 17.34 -15.17
N ASP A 377 -14.02 18.26 -15.85
CA ASP A 377 -13.76 18.20 -17.31
C ASP A 377 -12.64 17.22 -17.71
N HIS A 378 -11.90 16.69 -16.74
CA HIS A 378 -10.88 15.68 -17.00
C HIS A 378 -11.49 14.27 -16.98
N PRO A 379 -11.06 13.33 -17.86
CA PRO A 379 -11.63 11.97 -17.91
C PRO A 379 -11.66 11.27 -16.56
N TRP A 380 -10.56 11.34 -15.82
CA TRP A 380 -10.50 10.90 -14.42
C TRP A 380 -9.33 11.57 -13.69
N TYR A 381 -9.58 12.60 -12.90
CA TYR A 381 -8.57 13.27 -12.08
C TYR A 381 -9.11 13.39 -10.67
N VAL A 382 -8.63 12.53 -9.77
CA VAL A 382 -9.11 12.47 -8.39
C VAL A 382 -7.90 12.49 -7.47
N ALA A 383 -7.96 13.31 -6.42
CA ALA A 383 -6.94 13.28 -5.40
C ALA A 383 -7.56 13.39 -4.01
N CYS A 384 -6.92 12.77 -3.03
CA CYS A 384 -7.41 12.65 -1.66
C CYS A 384 -6.31 12.88 -0.64
N GLN A 385 -6.68 13.40 0.52
CA GLN A 385 -5.74 13.73 1.59
C GLN A 385 -5.43 12.52 2.49
N PHE A 386 -6.37 11.59 2.59
CA PHE A 386 -6.22 10.32 3.32
C PHE A 386 -5.41 9.28 2.52
N HIS A 387 -5.21 8.11 3.14
CA HIS A 387 -4.48 6.96 2.60
C HIS A 387 -5.43 5.78 2.34
N PRO A 388 -6.11 5.75 1.18
CA PRO A 388 -7.07 4.69 0.84
C PRO A 388 -6.41 3.31 0.69
N GLU A 389 -5.09 3.25 0.51
CA GLU A 389 -4.35 1.99 0.43
C GLU A 389 -4.43 1.16 1.72
N PHE A 390 -4.70 1.78 2.88
CA PHE A 390 -4.73 1.08 4.16
C PHE A 390 -6.04 0.34 4.44
N THR A 391 -7.08 0.62 3.68
CA THR A 391 -8.42 0.00 3.79
C THR A 391 -8.68 -0.97 2.63
N SER A 392 -7.71 -1.15 1.73
CA SER A 392 -7.79 -2.10 0.62
C SER A 392 -7.53 -3.54 1.07
N THR A 393 -8.41 -4.46 0.69
CA THR A 393 -8.22 -5.91 0.88
C THR A 393 -8.20 -6.62 -0.48
N PRO A 394 -7.60 -7.82 -0.60
CA PRO A 394 -7.63 -8.55 -1.86
C PRO A 394 -9.04 -9.01 -2.25
N ARG A 395 -9.93 -9.23 -1.27
CA ARG A 395 -11.31 -9.71 -1.49
C ARG A 395 -12.24 -8.61 -1.96
N ASP A 396 -12.14 -7.42 -1.38
CA ASP A 396 -13.08 -6.31 -1.60
C ASP A 396 -12.46 -5.22 -2.50
N GLY A 397 -11.14 -5.18 -2.59
CA GLY A 397 -10.40 -4.08 -3.20
C GLY A 397 -10.54 -2.79 -2.41
N HIS A 398 -10.27 -1.68 -3.08
CA HIS A 398 -10.64 -0.36 -2.57
C HIS A 398 -11.33 0.43 -3.70
N PRO A 399 -12.47 1.09 -3.47
CA PRO A 399 -13.26 1.68 -4.54
C PRO A 399 -12.50 2.71 -5.39
N LEU A 400 -11.71 3.60 -4.78
CA LEU A 400 -10.88 4.56 -5.53
C LEU A 400 -9.85 3.90 -6.44
N PHE A 401 -9.18 2.84 -5.97
CA PHE A 401 -8.20 2.14 -6.80
C PHE A 401 -8.92 1.41 -7.95
N THR A 402 -10.04 0.76 -7.68
CA THR A 402 -10.86 0.12 -8.73
C THR A 402 -11.32 1.13 -9.79
N GLY A 403 -11.82 2.30 -9.36
CA GLY A 403 -12.16 3.40 -10.26
C GLY A 403 -10.98 3.89 -11.09
N PHE A 404 -9.82 4.05 -10.46
CA PHE A 404 -8.57 4.44 -11.13
C PHE A 404 -8.11 3.44 -12.19
N ILE A 405 -8.14 2.13 -11.89
CA ILE A 405 -7.77 1.07 -12.83
C ILE A 405 -8.76 1.01 -14.01
N ASN A 406 -10.05 1.18 -13.75
CA ASN A 406 -11.07 1.25 -14.81
C ASN A 406 -10.86 2.47 -15.72
N ALA A 407 -10.54 3.64 -15.15
CA ALA A 407 -10.20 4.83 -15.93
C ALA A 407 -8.94 4.61 -16.79
N ALA A 408 -7.91 3.96 -16.23
CA ALA A 408 -6.70 3.59 -16.97
C ALA A 408 -7.00 2.68 -18.17
N LEU A 409 -7.87 1.69 -17.99
CA LEU A 409 -8.32 0.81 -19.07
C LEU A 409 -9.04 1.60 -20.18
N GLU A 410 -9.94 2.52 -19.82
CA GLU A 410 -10.68 3.29 -20.82
C GLU A 410 -9.78 4.27 -21.58
N HIS A 411 -8.84 4.91 -20.88
CA HIS A 411 -7.82 5.76 -21.51
C HIS A 411 -6.97 4.95 -22.51
N LYS A 412 -6.52 3.73 -22.12
CA LYS A 412 -5.80 2.82 -23.02
C LYS A 412 -6.62 2.46 -24.26
N ASN A 413 -7.89 2.11 -24.09
CA ASN A 413 -8.78 1.75 -25.21
C ASN A 413 -9.00 2.95 -26.15
N THR A 414 -9.21 4.14 -25.59
CA THR A 414 -9.40 5.38 -26.35
C THR A 414 -8.17 5.70 -27.18
N ARG A 415 -6.97 5.64 -26.59
CA ARG A 415 -5.71 5.84 -27.30
C ARG A 415 -5.50 4.82 -28.42
N ALA A 416 -5.82 3.54 -28.18
CA ALA A 416 -5.72 2.50 -29.21
C ALA A 416 -6.69 2.74 -30.38
N ARG A 417 -7.93 3.19 -30.10
CA ARG A 417 -8.91 3.56 -31.14
C ARG A 417 -8.42 4.75 -31.98
N GLN A 418 -7.89 5.78 -31.33
CA GLN A 418 -7.34 6.96 -32.03
C GLN A 418 -6.15 6.58 -32.93
N GLN A 419 -5.24 5.72 -32.44
CA GLN A 419 -4.11 5.23 -33.23
C GLN A 419 -4.56 4.40 -34.44
N ALA A 420 -5.58 3.56 -34.29
CA ALA A 420 -6.14 2.78 -35.40
C ALA A 420 -6.82 3.67 -36.46
N GLN A 421 -7.47 4.76 -36.05
CA GLN A 421 -8.10 5.72 -36.97
C GLN A 421 -7.08 6.62 -37.68
N ALA A 422 -5.92 6.88 -37.07
CA ALA A 422 -4.86 7.69 -37.64
C ALA A 422 -3.98 6.95 -38.66
N GLN A 423 -4.10 5.62 -38.78
CA GLN A 423 -3.41 4.86 -39.82
C GLN A 423 -4.18 4.98 -41.15
N PRO A 424 -3.57 5.49 -42.24
CA PRO A 424 -4.25 5.58 -43.52
C PRO A 424 -4.61 4.17 -44.02
N GLN A 425 -5.85 3.99 -44.48
CA GLN A 425 -6.25 2.77 -45.20
C GLN A 425 -5.38 2.68 -46.46
N GLY A 426 -4.39 1.79 -46.42
CA GLY A 426 -3.50 1.48 -47.55
C GLY A 426 -4.20 0.70 -48.64
#